data_AF-A0A2H4UFK1-F1
#
_entry.id   AF-A0A2H4UFK1-F1
#
_cell.length_a   1.000
_cell.length_b   1.000
_cell.length_c   1.000
_cell.angle_alpha   90.00
_cell.angle_beta   90.00
_cell.angle_gamma   90.00
#
_symmetry.space_group_name_H-M   'P 1'
#
loop_
_entity.id
_entity.type
_entity.pdbx_description
1 polymer ?
#
loop_
_entity_poly.entity_id
_entity_poly.type
_entity_poly.pdbx_seq_one_letter_code
_entity_poly.pdbx_strand_id
1 'polypeptide(L)'
;MKKFISIFVVSGLVHTLFSLYWAFGGTAGLLSVGSWVFTFNAQWGIWMNLMLIVVGLFKGIATLGPLYLMKTYNKILFYISCIGSVFLMIYGGLNTVVGWLKLLQVIQYHDFYTTFGQAMVWDPLFLLWGIGLFGFLMKIKKQNTKQKLI
;
A
#
# COMPACT_ATOMS: atom_id res chain seq x y z
N MET A 1 4.94 15.29 -12.16
CA MET A 1 5.18 13.84 -12.35
C MET A 1 6.06 13.30 -11.24
N LYS A 2 7.26 13.87 -11.04
CA LYS A 2 8.18 13.51 -9.94
C LYS A 2 7.51 13.40 -8.56
N LYS A 3 6.74 14.43 -8.15
CA LYS A 3 6.00 14.40 -6.87
C LYS A 3 5.10 13.18 -6.66
N PHE A 4 4.37 12.78 -7.70
CA PHE A 4 3.47 11.64 -7.63
C PHE A 4 4.25 10.34 -7.50
N ILE A 5 5.31 10.20 -8.31
CA ILE A 5 6.25 9.09 -8.23
C ILE A 5 6.83 8.97 -6.83
N SER A 6 7.36 10.06 -6.26
CA SER A 6 7.92 10.05 -4.91
C SER A 6 6.91 9.60 -3.87
N ILE A 7 5.68 10.14 -3.88
CA ILE A 7 4.63 9.78 -2.91
C ILE A 7 4.34 8.28 -2.98
N PHE A 8 4.05 7.76 -4.18
CA PHE A 8 3.55 6.40 -4.31
C PHE A 8 4.65 5.35 -4.17
N VAL A 9 5.86 5.65 -4.66
CA VAL A 9 7.02 4.76 -4.52
C VAL A 9 7.47 4.68 -3.07
N VAL A 10 7.61 5.80 -2.37
CA VAL A 10 8.00 5.77 -0.95
C VAL A 10 6.96 5.03 -0.13
N SER A 11 5.67 5.36 -0.29
CA SER A 11 4.59 4.70 0.47
C SER A 11 4.52 3.19 0.18
N GLY A 12 4.55 2.81 -1.09
CA GLY A 12 4.52 1.40 -1.50
C GLY A 12 5.75 0.61 -1.04
N LEU A 13 6.95 1.20 -1.14
CA LEU A 13 8.19 0.57 -0.69
C LEU A 13 8.22 0.40 0.83
N VAL A 14 7.69 1.35 1.62
CA VAL A 14 7.57 1.16 3.08
C VAL A 14 6.74 -0.09 3.37
N HIS A 15 5.57 -0.25 2.72
CA HIS A 15 4.76 -1.46 2.90
C HIS A 15 5.47 -2.73 2.42
N THR A 16 6.20 -2.69 1.31
CA THR A 16 6.98 -3.82 0.80
C THR A 16 8.08 -4.22 1.78
N LEU A 17 8.89 -3.27 2.21
CA LEU A 17 10.03 -3.50 3.08
C LEU A 17 9.59 -4.03 4.44
N PHE A 18 8.54 -3.48 5.06
CA PHE A 18 8.01 -4.01 6.31
C PHE A 18 7.43 -5.42 6.15
N SER A 19 6.71 -5.70 5.05
CA SER A 19 6.20 -7.06 4.78
C SER A 19 7.34 -8.08 4.67
N LEU A 20 8.40 -7.75 3.94
CA LEU A 20 9.58 -8.61 3.80
C LEU A 20 10.36 -8.71 5.11
N TYR A 21 10.56 -7.61 5.82
CA TYR A 21 11.24 -7.58 7.12
C TYR A 21 10.55 -8.50 8.13
N TRP A 22 9.22 -8.45 8.22
CA TRP A 22 8.44 -9.35 9.07
C TRP A 22 8.51 -10.80 8.59
N ALA A 23 8.58 -11.03 7.27
CA ALA A 23 8.75 -12.37 6.72
C ALA A 23 10.05 -13.05 7.17
N PHE A 24 11.11 -12.27 7.44
CA PHE A 24 12.39 -12.76 7.93
C PHE A 24 12.52 -12.70 9.47
N GLY A 25 11.40 -12.57 10.19
CA GLY A 25 11.36 -12.62 11.66
C GLY A 25 11.53 -11.26 12.35
N GLY A 26 11.50 -10.17 11.59
CA GLY A 26 11.49 -8.82 12.16
C GLY A 26 10.24 -8.54 13.01
N THR A 27 10.38 -7.81 14.11
CA THR A 27 9.28 -7.53 15.06
C THR A 27 8.95 -6.05 15.19
N ALA A 28 9.79 -5.16 14.63
CA ALA A 28 9.54 -3.72 14.66
C ALA A 28 8.18 -3.37 14.05
N GLY A 29 7.36 -2.62 14.78
CA GLY A 29 6.04 -2.19 14.33
C GLY A 29 4.98 -3.29 14.24
N LEU A 30 5.27 -4.56 14.58
CA LEU A 30 4.31 -5.66 14.44
C LEU A 30 3.04 -5.44 15.28
N LEU A 31 3.21 -4.92 16.52
CA LEU A 31 2.12 -4.53 17.42
C LEU A 31 1.19 -3.46 16.81
N SER A 32 1.71 -2.65 15.89
CA SER A 32 0.96 -1.57 15.24
C SER A 32 0.11 -2.06 14.06
N VAL A 33 0.32 -3.31 13.61
CA VAL A 33 -0.45 -3.95 12.53
C VAL A 33 -1.60 -4.76 13.10
N GLY A 34 -1.35 -5.50 14.19
CA GLY A 34 -2.36 -6.29 14.87
C GLY A 34 -1.77 -7.40 15.72
N SER A 35 -2.32 -7.58 16.93
CA SER A 35 -1.97 -8.68 17.82
C SER A 35 -2.29 -10.06 17.23
N TRP A 36 -3.22 -10.15 16.26
CA TRP A 36 -3.56 -11.38 15.54
C TRP A 36 -2.36 -12.02 14.83
N VAL A 37 -1.35 -11.22 14.46
CA VAL A 37 -0.15 -11.70 13.75
C VAL A 37 0.64 -12.68 14.63
N PHE A 38 0.68 -12.46 15.94
CA PHE A 38 1.36 -13.37 16.87
C PHE A 38 0.62 -14.72 16.97
N THR A 39 -0.71 -14.69 17.05
CA THR A 39 -1.54 -15.90 17.07
C THR A 39 -1.39 -16.68 15.77
N PHE A 40 -1.41 -16.00 14.62
CA PHE A 40 -1.22 -16.63 13.31
C PHE A 40 0.18 -17.23 13.16
N ASN A 41 1.22 -16.51 13.58
CA ASN A 41 2.58 -17.02 13.51
C ASN A 41 2.78 -18.24 14.43
N ALA A 42 2.21 -18.22 15.65
CA ALA A 42 2.25 -19.37 16.55
C ALA A 42 1.55 -20.61 15.97
N GLN A 43 0.49 -20.43 15.17
CA GLN A 43 -0.25 -21.52 14.55
C GLN A 43 0.38 -22.03 13.24
N TRP A 44 0.93 -21.14 12.40
CA TRP A 44 1.30 -21.46 11.01
C TRP A 44 2.80 -21.33 10.72
N GLY A 45 3.58 -20.72 11.61
CA GLY A 45 5.04 -20.62 11.56
C GLY A 45 5.58 -20.22 10.19
N ILE A 46 6.34 -21.12 9.55
CA ILE A 46 6.99 -20.90 8.25
C ILE A 46 6.01 -20.50 7.13
N TRP A 47 4.76 -20.96 7.18
CA TRP A 47 3.76 -20.61 6.16
C TRP A 47 3.37 -19.13 6.22
N MET A 48 3.35 -18.54 7.42
CA MET A 48 3.12 -17.11 7.58
C MET A 48 4.27 -16.30 6.96
N ASN A 49 5.51 -16.74 7.18
CA ASN A 49 6.68 -16.09 6.60
C ASN A 49 6.65 -16.17 5.06
N LEU A 50 6.36 -17.34 4.49
CA LEU A 50 6.22 -17.48 3.04
C LEU A 50 5.11 -16.60 2.46
N MET A 51 3.96 -16.51 3.14
CA MET A 51 2.88 -15.61 2.75
C MET A 51 3.35 -14.15 2.75
N LEU A 52 4.09 -13.71 3.77
CA LEU A 52 4.61 -12.34 3.86
C LEU A 52 5.65 -12.05 2.77
N ILE A 53 6.47 -13.02 2.36
CA ILE A 53 7.36 -12.89 1.19
C ILE A 53 6.52 -12.62 -0.06
N VAL A 54 5.51 -13.46 -0.32
CA VAL A 54 4.63 -13.32 -1.50
C VAL A 54 3.92 -11.96 -1.49
N VAL A 55 3.37 -11.54 -0.35
CA VAL A 55 2.73 -10.23 -0.18
C VAL A 55 3.71 -9.08 -0.40
N GLY A 56 4.92 -9.19 0.15
CA GLY A 56 5.99 -8.18 -0.01
C GLY A 56 6.40 -8.02 -1.47
N LEU A 57 6.65 -9.13 -2.16
CA LEU A 57 6.98 -9.15 -3.59
C LEU A 57 5.83 -8.58 -4.44
N PHE A 58 4.59 -9.00 -4.16
CA PHE A 58 3.41 -8.46 -4.84
C PHE A 58 3.31 -6.94 -4.67
N LYS A 59 3.45 -6.42 -3.44
CA LYS A 59 3.46 -4.97 -3.19
C LYS A 59 4.61 -4.27 -3.92
N GLY A 60 5.79 -4.91 -3.97
CA GLY A 60 6.96 -4.37 -4.66
C GLY A 60 6.71 -4.25 -6.17
N ILE A 61 6.14 -5.29 -6.78
CA ILE A 61 5.74 -5.29 -8.20
C ILE A 61 4.62 -4.28 -8.45
N ALA A 62 3.60 -4.21 -7.60
CA ALA A 62 2.51 -3.25 -7.71
C ALA A 62 3.01 -1.79 -7.56
N THR A 63 4.09 -1.57 -6.80
CA THR A 63 4.72 -0.27 -6.63
C THR A 63 5.64 0.08 -7.80
N LEU A 64 6.52 -0.81 -8.23
CA LEU A 64 7.53 -0.46 -9.22
C LEU A 64 7.07 -0.73 -10.65
N GLY A 65 6.21 -1.72 -10.86
CA GLY A 65 5.68 -2.11 -12.17
C GLY A 65 5.06 -0.96 -12.97
N PRO A 66 4.20 -0.11 -12.40
CA PRO A 66 3.59 1.01 -13.12
C PRO A 66 4.61 2.01 -13.69
N LEU A 67 5.83 2.09 -13.13
CA LEU A 67 6.89 2.97 -13.66
C LEU A 67 7.33 2.56 -15.07
N TYR A 68 7.15 1.29 -15.46
CA TYR A 68 7.44 0.82 -16.82
C TYR A 68 6.60 1.55 -17.89
N LEU A 69 5.44 2.10 -17.52
CA LEU A 69 4.60 2.91 -18.41
C LEU A 69 5.28 4.20 -18.89
N MET A 70 6.35 4.66 -18.21
CA MET A 70 7.15 5.80 -18.69
C MET A 70 7.99 5.45 -19.93
N LYS A 71 8.36 4.18 -20.08
CA LYS A 71 9.17 3.71 -21.22
C LYS A 71 8.27 3.27 -22.38
N THR A 72 7.29 2.42 -22.07
CA THR A 72 6.39 1.86 -23.08
C THR A 72 4.96 1.90 -22.55
N TYR A 73 4.08 2.61 -23.25
CA TYR A 73 2.68 2.66 -22.87
C TYR A 73 2.00 1.30 -23.14
N ASN A 74 1.57 0.63 -22.07
CA ASN A 74 0.82 -0.62 -22.14
C ASN A 74 -0.57 -0.42 -21.50
N LYS A 75 -1.63 -0.69 -22.26
CA LYS A 75 -3.03 -0.48 -21.80
C LYS A 75 -3.41 -1.40 -20.63
N ILE A 76 -2.99 -2.66 -20.66
CA ILE A 76 -3.33 -3.65 -19.62
C ILE A 76 -2.70 -3.22 -18.30
N LEU A 77 -1.39 -2.94 -18.31
CA LEU A 77 -0.68 -2.47 -17.12
C LEU A 77 -1.28 -1.17 -16.59
N PHE A 78 -1.65 -0.24 -17.48
CA PHE A 78 -2.33 0.99 -17.09
C PHE A 78 -3.65 0.74 -16.36
N TYR A 79 -4.53 -0.11 -16.91
CA TYR A 79 -5.84 -0.37 -16.29
C TYR A 79 -5.73 -1.13 -14.98
N ILE A 80 -4.87 -2.15 -14.91
CA ILE A 80 -4.62 -2.89 -13.66
C ILE A 80 -4.09 -1.94 -12.57
N SER A 81 -3.14 -1.07 -12.94
CA SER A 81 -2.60 -0.06 -12.02
C SER A 81 -3.68 0.95 -11.59
N CYS A 82 -4.60 1.31 -12.50
CA CYS A 82 -5.70 2.21 -12.19
C CYS A 82 -6.67 1.58 -11.19
N ILE A 83 -7.07 0.32 -11.41
CA ILE A 83 -7.92 -0.44 -10.49
C ILE A 83 -7.24 -0.54 -9.12
N GLY A 84 -5.96 -0.92 -9.09
CA GLY A 84 -5.18 -0.98 -7.86
C GLY A 84 -5.12 0.36 -7.13
N SER A 85 -4.91 1.46 -7.85
CA SER A 85 -4.87 2.80 -7.25
C SER A 85 -6.21 3.21 -6.63
N VAL A 86 -7.34 2.93 -7.29
CA VAL A 86 -8.68 3.23 -6.77
C VAL A 86 -8.98 2.37 -5.55
N PHE A 87 -8.67 1.07 -5.62
CA PHE A 87 -8.80 0.17 -4.48
C PHE A 87 -8.00 0.67 -3.27
N LEU A 88 -6.74 1.07 -3.46
CA LEU A 88 -5.89 1.61 -2.40
C LEU A 88 -6.46 2.89 -1.79
N MET A 89 -7.01 3.78 -2.62
CA MET A 89 -7.64 5.02 -2.14
C MET A 89 -8.89 4.72 -1.29
N ILE A 90 -9.74 3.80 -1.73
CA ILE A 90 -10.94 3.43 -0.99
C ILE A 90 -10.56 2.69 0.30
N TYR A 91 -9.73 1.65 0.19
CA TYR A 91 -9.32 0.84 1.33
C TYR A 91 -8.55 1.65 2.37
N GLY A 92 -7.46 2.31 1.96
CA GLY A 92 -6.64 3.14 2.85
C GLY A 92 -7.42 4.34 3.39
N GLY A 93 -8.25 4.98 2.56
CA GLY A 93 -9.06 6.13 2.98
C GLY A 93 -10.11 5.76 4.00
N LEU A 94 -10.91 4.72 3.73
CA LEU A 94 -11.94 4.25 4.66
C LEU A 94 -11.32 3.78 5.98
N ASN A 95 -10.25 2.98 5.93
CA ASN A 95 -9.61 2.49 7.15
C ASN A 95 -8.93 3.61 7.94
N THR A 96 -8.35 4.61 7.27
CA THR A 96 -7.84 5.81 7.95
C THR A 96 -8.98 6.50 8.70
N VAL A 97 -10.10 6.78 8.04
CA VAL A 97 -11.25 7.44 8.70
C VAL A 97 -11.75 6.61 9.88
N VAL A 98 -11.94 5.30 9.71
CA VAL A 98 -12.37 4.39 10.79
C VAL A 98 -11.34 4.37 11.93
N GLY A 99 -10.05 4.35 11.62
CA GLY A 99 -8.97 4.40 12.60
C GLY A 99 -9.01 5.68 13.43
N TRP A 100 -9.21 6.83 12.79
CA TRP A 100 -9.39 8.10 13.49
C TRP A 100 -10.66 8.14 14.35
N LEU A 101 -11.78 7.62 13.84
CA LEU A 101 -13.02 7.51 14.63
C LEU A 101 -12.84 6.63 15.87
N LYS A 102 -12.05 5.56 15.77
CA LYS A 102 -11.67 4.72 16.93
C LYS A 102 -10.81 5.49 17.92
N LEU A 103 -9.78 6.21 17.46
CA LEU A 103 -8.91 7.01 18.33
C LEU A 103 -9.65 8.15 19.03
N LEU A 104 -10.65 8.74 18.36
CA LEU A 104 -11.53 9.76 18.92
C LEU A 104 -12.65 9.19 19.81
N GLN A 105 -12.63 7.88 20.09
CA GLN A 105 -13.61 7.16 20.91
C GLN A 105 -15.06 7.25 20.40
N VAL A 106 -15.26 7.60 19.12
CA VAL A 106 -16.55 7.54 18.43
C VAL A 106 -16.94 6.08 18.15
N ILE A 107 -15.94 5.24 17.87
CA ILE A 107 -16.09 3.80 17.64
C ILE A 107 -15.22 3.05 18.67
N GLN A 108 -15.73 1.93 19.18
CA GLN A 108 -14.97 1.09 20.12
C GLN A 108 -13.75 0.43 19.45
N TYR A 109 -12.66 0.29 20.20
CA TYR A 109 -11.47 -0.46 19.81
C TYR A 109 -10.94 -1.28 20.98
N HIS A 110 -10.21 -2.36 20.67
CA HIS A 110 -9.73 -3.30 21.67
C HIS A 110 -8.24 -3.11 21.99
N ASP A 111 -7.44 -2.71 21.00
CA ASP A 111 -5.99 -2.56 21.12
C ASP A 111 -5.57 -1.17 20.64
N PHE A 112 -5.01 -0.37 21.56
CA PHE A 112 -4.59 0.99 21.27
C PHE A 112 -3.43 1.03 20.27
N TYR A 113 -2.41 0.19 20.43
CA TYR A 113 -1.22 0.22 19.58
C TYR A 113 -1.53 -0.18 18.15
N THR A 114 -2.37 -1.20 17.98
CA THR A 114 -2.88 -1.61 16.66
C THR A 114 -3.68 -0.47 16.03
N THR A 115 -4.63 0.09 16.78
CA THR A 115 -5.51 1.15 16.27
C THR A 115 -4.71 2.40 15.88
N PHE A 116 -3.77 2.81 16.73
CA PHE A 116 -2.90 3.95 16.49
C PHE A 116 -2.01 3.73 15.27
N GLY A 117 -1.39 2.55 15.16
CA GLY A 117 -0.57 2.17 14.02
C GLY A 117 -1.32 2.22 12.69
N GLN A 118 -2.50 1.60 12.65
CA GLN A 118 -3.37 1.59 11.47
C GLN A 118 -3.80 3.01 11.09
N ALA A 119 -4.31 3.78 12.05
CA ALA A 119 -4.85 5.13 11.82
C ALA A 119 -3.79 6.18 11.41
N MET A 120 -2.55 6.05 11.90
CA MET A 120 -1.51 7.07 11.73
C MET A 120 -0.46 6.69 10.69
N VAL A 121 -0.19 5.40 10.51
CA VAL A 121 0.92 4.92 9.67
C VAL A 121 0.38 4.13 8.49
N TRP A 122 -0.22 2.97 8.74
CA TRP A 122 -0.43 1.98 7.68
C TRP A 122 -1.55 2.36 6.71
N ASP A 123 -2.73 2.71 7.21
CA ASP A 123 -3.85 3.06 6.34
C ASP A 123 -3.64 4.39 5.60
N PRO A 124 -3.08 5.44 6.23
CA PRO A 124 -2.71 6.66 5.52
C PRO A 124 -1.66 6.41 4.43
N LEU A 125 -0.69 5.53 4.66
CA LEU A 125 0.30 5.19 3.64
C LEU A 125 -0.32 4.44 2.45
N PHE A 126 -1.30 3.56 2.68
CA PHE A 126 -2.06 2.94 1.58
C PHE A 126 -2.83 4.00 0.77
N LEU A 127 -3.46 4.96 1.45
CA LEU A 127 -4.16 6.07 0.79
C LEU A 127 -3.19 6.91 -0.05
N LEU A 128 -2.05 7.30 0.53
CA LEU A 128 -1.01 8.08 -0.16
C LEU A 128 -0.44 7.31 -1.36
N TRP A 129 -0.22 6.01 -1.22
CA TRP A 129 0.17 5.14 -2.32
C TRP A 129 -0.86 5.19 -3.46
N GLY A 130 -2.15 5.03 -3.14
CA GLY A 130 -3.24 5.11 -4.12
C GLY A 130 -3.31 6.47 -4.83
N ILE A 131 -3.31 7.58 -4.06
CA ILE A 131 -3.37 8.95 -4.60
C ILE A 131 -2.17 9.24 -5.50
N GLY A 132 -0.97 8.90 -5.05
CA GLY A 132 0.26 9.11 -5.80
C GLY A 132 0.27 8.30 -7.10
N LEU A 133 -0.14 7.03 -7.06
CA LEU A 133 -0.21 6.17 -8.23
C LEU A 133 -1.26 6.67 -9.23
N PHE A 134 -2.46 7.01 -8.76
CA PHE A 134 -3.51 7.56 -9.62
C PHE A 134 -3.07 8.87 -10.30
N GLY A 135 -2.47 9.78 -9.53
CA GLY A 135 -1.93 11.04 -10.05
C GLY A 135 -0.82 10.84 -11.09
N PHE A 136 0.03 9.82 -10.91
CA PHE A 136 1.02 9.41 -11.91
C PHE A 136 0.35 8.90 -13.19
N LEU A 137 -0.62 7.98 -13.08
CA LEU A 137 -1.33 7.40 -14.23
C LEU A 137 -2.05 8.48 -15.05
N MET A 138 -2.70 9.44 -14.40
CA MET A 138 -3.36 10.55 -15.12
C MET A 138 -2.35 11.39 -15.94
N LYS A 139 -1.10 11.54 -15.47
CA LYS A 139 -0.06 12.23 -16.25
C LYS A 139 0.42 11.38 -17.44
N ILE A 140 0.60 10.07 -17.24
CA ILE A 140 0.96 9.14 -18.32
C ILE A 140 -0.11 9.13 -19.42
N LYS A 141 -1.39 9.04 -19.05
CA LYS A 141 -2.51 9.08 -20.02
C LYS A 141 -2.47 10.36 -20.85
N LYS A 142 -2.29 11.51 -20.20
CA LYS A 142 -2.20 12.82 -20.88
C LYS A 142 -1.02 12.90 -21.85
N GLN A 143 0.15 12.36 -21.49
CA GLN A 143 1.33 12.35 -22.36
C GLN A 143 1.12 11.47 -23.59
N ASN A 144 0.57 10.27 -23.41
CA ASN A 144 0.26 9.35 -24.51
C ASN A 144 -0.78 9.94 -25.48
N THR A 145 -1.80 10.65 -24.98
CA THR A 145 -2.76 11.34 -25.85
C THR A 145 -2.09 12.44 -26.68
N LYS A 146 -1.18 13.23 -26.10
CA LYS A 146 -0.45 14.27 -26.84
C LYS A 146 0.45 13.70 -27.95
N GLN A 147 1.15 12.60 -27.68
CA GLN A 147 2.01 11.94 -28.67
C GLN A 147 1.25 11.39 -29.88
N LYS A 148 -0.06 11.14 -29.76
CA LYS A 148 -0.90 10.68 -30.88
C LYS A 148 -1.45 11.81 -31.74
N LEU A 149 -1.32 13.06 -31.30
CA LEU A 149 -1.83 14.26 -31.98
C LEU A 149 -0.73 15.01 -32.74
N ILE A 150 0.52 14.57 -32.60
CA ILE A 150 1.72 15.07 -33.29
C ILE A 150 2.13 13.99 -34.29
#